data_AF-A0A3A1QNA5-F1
#
_entry.id   AF-A0A3A1QNA5-F1
#
_cell.length_a   1.000
_cell.length_b   1.000
_cell.length_c   1.000
_cell.angle_alpha   90.00
_cell.angle_beta   90.00
_cell.angle_gamma   90.00
#
_symmetry.space_group_name_H-M   'P 1'
#
loop_
_entity.id
_entity.type
_entity.pdbx_description
1 polymer ?
#
loop_
_entity_poly.entity_id
_entity_poly.type
_entity_poly.pdbx_seq_one_letter_code
_entity_poly.pdbx_strand_id
1 'polypeptide(L)'
;MICSYCQTENDSLREECEFCGAPLRKRRPQLKDFIHLDQCELLFNELILFHTYDLLILVRLVREERTNCYNLMRTVQKGSESVEIDSDTLAFAESEYRRYTARLRVLEGILIDRMGYKPKRIDDKLLKSLKLKVERWKGNGEQ
;
A
#
# COMPACT_ATOMS: atom_id res chain seq x y z
N MET A 1 7.94 -27.67 -11.73
CA MET A 1 7.55 -26.27 -11.48
C MET A 1 8.80 -25.40 -11.43
N ILE A 2 8.78 -24.21 -12.02
CA ILE A 2 9.98 -23.35 -12.11
C ILE A 2 9.99 -22.36 -10.93
N CYS A 3 11.11 -22.30 -10.20
CA CYS A 3 11.28 -21.33 -9.12
C CYS A 3 11.29 -19.91 -9.69
N SER A 4 10.40 -19.04 -9.17
CA SER A 4 10.30 -17.66 -9.66
C SER A 4 11.57 -16.83 -9.42
N TYR A 5 12.43 -17.22 -8.46
CA TYR A 5 13.63 -16.49 -8.08
C TYR A 5 14.87 -16.90 -8.87
N CYS A 6 15.26 -18.17 -8.79
CA CYS A 6 16.49 -18.66 -9.41
C CYS A 6 16.26 -19.44 -10.70
N GLN A 7 15.00 -19.61 -11.13
CA GLN A 7 14.61 -20.32 -12.36
C GLN A 7 14.94 -21.81 -12.39
N THR A 8 15.42 -22.40 -11.29
CA THR A 8 15.63 -23.85 -11.17
C THR A 8 14.30 -24.59 -11.32
N GLU A 9 14.30 -25.65 -12.11
CA GLU A 9 13.18 -26.57 -12.22
C GLU A 9 13.11 -27.47 -10.97
N ASN A 10 11.93 -27.60 -10.40
CA ASN A 10 11.68 -28.37 -9.18
C ASN A 10 10.54 -29.36 -9.41
N ASP A 11 10.52 -30.46 -8.64
CA ASP A 11 9.35 -31.33 -8.56
C ASP A 11 8.11 -30.54 -8.09
N SER A 12 6.96 -30.81 -8.71
CA SER A 12 5.64 -30.28 -8.34
C SER A 12 5.20 -30.52 -6.88
N LEU A 13 5.71 -31.58 -6.26
CA LEU A 13 5.38 -31.94 -4.88
C LEU A 13 6.14 -31.10 -3.84
N ARG A 14 7.19 -30.39 -4.24
CA ARG A 14 7.98 -29.57 -3.31
C ARG A 14 7.29 -28.26 -2.94
N GLU A 15 7.46 -27.86 -1.69
CA GLU A 15 7.00 -26.56 -1.19
C GLU A 15 8.05 -25.46 -1.34
N GLU A 16 9.33 -25.83 -1.28
CA GLU A 16 10.49 -24.94 -1.34
C GLU A 16 11.44 -25.33 -2.48
N CYS A 17 12.09 -24.32 -3.06
CA CYS A 17 13.04 -24.50 -4.14
C CYS A 17 14.30 -25.20 -3.63
N GLU A 18 14.72 -26.25 -4.33
CA GLU A 18 15.88 -27.06 -3.96
C GLU A 18 17.20 -26.30 -3.93
N PHE A 19 17.33 -25.31 -4.82
CA PHE A 19 18.54 -24.51 -4.93
C PHE A 19 18.56 -23.33 -3.94
N CYS A 20 17.56 -22.44 -3.98
CA CYS A 20 17.59 -21.20 -3.21
C CYS A 20 16.70 -21.19 -1.96
N GLY A 21 16.00 -22.29 -1.65
CA GLY A 21 15.09 -22.39 -0.50
C GLY A 21 13.83 -21.51 -0.58
N ALA A 22 13.59 -20.82 -1.70
CA ALA A 22 12.44 -19.94 -1.82
C ALA A 22 11.13 -20.74 -1.90
N PRO A 23 10.03 -20.27 -1.29
CA PRO A 23 8.74 -20.95 -1.37
C PRO A 23 8.22 -20.94 -2.81
N LEU A 24 7.95 -22.13 -3.35
CA LEU A 24 7.59 -22.34 -4.74
C LEU A 24 6.14 -21.94 -5.05
N ARG A 25 5.26 -21.99 -4.04
CA ARG A 25 3.82 -21.68 -4.17
C ARG A 25 3.45 -20.25 -3.75
N LYS A 26 4.42 -19.48 -3.24
CA LYS A 26 4.17 -18.09 -2.80
C LYS A 26 4.01 -17.19 -4.02
N ARG A 27 2.85 -16.54 -4.10
CA ARG A 27 2.56 -15.56 -5.16
C ARG A 27 3.45 -14.34 -5.00
N ARG A 28 4.03 -13.89 -6.11
CA ARG A 28 4.77 -12.63 -6.15
C ARG A 28 3.81 -11.44 -6.15
N PRO A 29 4.23 -10.31 -5.56
CA PRO A 29 3.49 -9.07 -5.72
C PRO A 29 3.35 -8.69 -7.19
N GLN A 30 2.16 -8.29 -7.60
CA GLN A 30 1.84 -7.92 -8.98
C GLN A 30 1.49 -6.45 -9.08
N LEU A 31 1.88 -5.84 -10.20
CA LEU A 31 1.48 -4.47 -10.51
C LEU A 31 -0.01 -4.46 -10.88
N LYS A 32 -0.78 -3.55 -10.28
CA LYS A 32 -2.18 -3.34 -10.62
C LYS A 32 -2.33 -2.22 -11.65
N ASP A 33 -3.42 -2.27 -12.40
CA ASP A 33 -3.75 -1.23 -13.37
C ASP A 33 -4.19 0.07 -12.68
N PHE A 34 -5.00 -0.07 -11.62
CA PHE A 34 -5.56 1.06 -10.87
C PHE A 34 -5.48 0.84 -9.37
N ILE A 35 -5.17 1.93 -8.66
CA ILE A 35 -5.13 1.99 -7.20
C ILE A 35 -6.16 2.99 -6.70
N HIS A 36 -7.01 2.53 -5.81
CA HIS A 36 -8.11 3.28 -5.22
C HIS A 36 -8.02 3.24 -3.69
N LEU A 37 -8.54 4.27 -3.03
CA LEU A 37 -8.40 4.44 -1.57
C LEU A 37 -9.02 3.28 -0.78
N ASP A 38 -10.19 2.79 -1.19
CA ASP A 38 -10.93 1.68 -0.58
C ASP A 38 -10.11 0.39 -0.47
N GLN A 39 -9.11 0.21 -1.35
CA GLN A 39 -8.19 -0.93 -1.28
C GLN A 39 -7.34 -0.95 -0.01
N CYS A 40 -7.25 0.16 0.76
CA CYS A 40 -6.61 0.13 2.08
C CYS A 40 -7.37 -0.73 3.09
N GLU A 41 -8.64 -1.05 2.81
CA GLU A 41 -9.48 -1.88 3.68
C GLU A 41 -9.23 -3.37 3.53
N LEU A 42 -8.53 -3.78 2.47
CA LEU A 42 -8.16 -5.18 2.21
C LEU A 42 -7.35 -5.78 3.36
N LEU A 43 -7.38 -7.11 3.45
CA LEU A 43 -6.65 -7.84 4.47
C LEU A 43 -5.14 -7.86 4.16
N PHE A 44 -4.33 -8.08 5.20
CA PHE A 44 -2.86 -8.09 5.07
C PHE A 44 -2.38 -9.06 3.98
N ASN A 45 -2.94 -10.28 3.93
CA ASN A 45 -2.59 -11.31 2.94
C ASN A 45 -2.90 -10.89 1.49
N GLU A 46 -3.82 -9.95 1.28
CA GLU A 46 -4.10 -9.38 -0.03
C GLU A 46 -3.17 -8.20 -0.33
N LEU A 47 -2.94 -7.32 0.65
CA LEU A 47 -2.05 -6.16 0.53
C LEU A 47 -0.60 -6.55 0.24
N ILE A 48 -0.11 -7.66 0.82
CA ILE A 48 1.24 -8.17 0.52
C ILE A 48 1.40 -8.65 -0.94
N LEU A 49 0.32 -8.76 -1.72
CA LEU A 49 0.37 -9.09 -3.14
C LEU A 49 0.38 -7.84 -4.04
N PHE A 50 0.24 -6.64 -3.49
CA PHE A 50 0.36 -5.41 -4.26
C PHE A 50 1.82 -5.13 -4.56
N HIS A 51 2.15 -4.69 -5.77
CA HIS A 51 3.51 -4.25 -6.08
C HIS A 51 3.94 -3.10 -5.17
N THR A 52 5.24 -2.97 -4.89
CA THR A 52 5.75 -1.92 -3.99
C THR A 52 5.41 -0.52 -4.49
N TYR A 53 5.40 -0.32 -5.82
CA TYR A 53 4.93 0.91 -6.44
C TYR A 53 3.47 1.25 -6.08
N ASP A 54 2.59 0.25 -6.14
CA ASP A 54 1.17 0.41 -5.85
C ASP A 54 0.91 0.72 -4.38
N LEU A 55 1.67 0.08 -3.49
CA LEU A 55 1.64 0.39 -2.06
C LEU A 55 2.03 1.85 -1.78
N LEU A 56 2.99 2.40 -2.52
CA LEU A 56 3.37 3.82 -2.37
C LEU A 56 2.23 4.75 -2.79
N ILE A 57 1.52 4.44 -3.88
CA ILE A 57 0.34 5.20 -4.30
C ILE A 57 -0.74 5.11 -3.22
N LEU A 58 -1.03 3.91 -2.73
CA LEU A 58 -2.06 3.70 -1.71
C LEU A 58 -1.72 4.43 -0.39
N VAL A 59 -0.46 4.41 0.04
CA VAL A 59 0.02 5.19 1.19
C VAL A 59 -0.20 6.69 0.99
N ARG A 60 0.01 7.20 -0.23
CA ARG A 60 -0.26 8.62 -0.54
C ARG A 60 -1.74 8.94 -0.35
N LEU A 61 -2.63 8.13 -0.94
CA LEU A 61 -4.09 8.31 -0.84
C LEU A 61 -4.56 8.27 0.62
N VAL A 62 -4.09 7.29 1.40
CA VAL A 62 -4.47 7.16 2.82
C VAL A 62 -3.93 8.33 3.65
N ARG A 63 -2.75 8.87 3.34
CA ARG A 63 -2.22 10.06 4.03
C ARG A 63 -3.06 11.30 3.73
N GLU A 64 -3.48 11.47 2.47
CA GLU A 64 -4.39 12.55 2.05
C GLU A 64 -5.72 12.43 2.80
N GLU A 65 -6.35 11.25 2.81
CA GLU A 65 -7.64 11.07 3.47
C GLU A 65 -7.56 11.25 4.98
N ARG A 66 -6.54 10.70 5.63
CA ARG A 66 -6.31 10.94 7.07
C ARG A 66 -6.15 12.44 7.37
N THR A 67 -5.55 13.20 6.45
CA THR A 67 -5.40 14.66 6.60
C THR A 67 -6.75 15.36 6.44
N ASN A 68 -7.61 14.90 5.53
CA ASN A 68 -8.97 15.37 5.37
C ASN A 68 -9.79 15.14 6.65
N CYS A 69 -9.76 13.94 7.24
CA CYS A 69 -10.45 13.66 8.51
C CYS A 69 -9.95 14.58 9.63
N TYR A 70 -8.63 14.80 9.73
CA TYR A 70 -8.05 15.70 10.72
C TYR A 70 -8.50 17.16 10.53
N ASN A 71 -8.48 17.64 9.29
CA ASN A 71 -8.93 18.99 8.97
C ASN A 71 -10.43 19.16 9.25
N LEU A 72 -11.25 18.14 8.96
CA LEU A 72 -12.68 18.14 9.28
C LEU A 72 -12.90 18.28 10.79
N MET A 73 -12.24 17.45 11.60
CA MET A 73 -12.32 17.57 13.08
C MET A 73 -11.95 18.98 13.56
N ARG A 74 -10.88 19.57 13.00
CA ARG A 74 -10.41 20.90 13.38
C ARG A 74 -11.37 22.02 12.96
N THR A 75 -11.97 21.92 11.78
CA THR A 75 -12.93 22.90 11.27
C THR A 75 -14.21 22.86 12.08
N VAL A 76 -14.72 21.65 12.36
CA VAL A 76 -15.89 21.44 13.22
C VAL A 76 -15.63 22.05 14.60
N GLN A 77 -14.54 21.70 15.27
CA GLN A 77 -14.19 22.27 16.59
C GLN A 77 -14.08 23.80 16.65
N LYS A 78 -13.70 24.46 15.54
CA LYS A 78 -13.64 25.93 15.46
C LYS A 78 -15.01 26.56 15.12
N GLY A 79 -15.84 25.87 14.36
CA GLY A 79 -17.17 26.33 13.98
C GLY A 79 -18.17 26.37 15.15
N SER A 80 -17.92 25.61 16.22
CA SER A 80 -18.82 25.52 17.39
C SER A 80 -18.95 26.81 18.17
N GLU A 81 -18.08 27.77 17.92
CA GLU A 81 -18.19 29.12 18.49
C GLU A 81 -19.29 29.95 17.81
N SER A 82 -19.85 29.50 16.67
CA SER A 82 -20.80 30.30 15.86
C SER A 82 -22.02 29.54 15.29
N VAL A 83 -22.04 28.20 15.28
CA VAL A 83 -23.18 27.38 14.83
C VAL A 83 -23.31 26.14 15.73
N GLU A 84 -24.53 25.73 16.06
CA GLU A 84 -24.83 24.50 16.82
C GLU A 84 -24.29 23.28 16.03
N ILE A 85 -23.31 22.58 16.59
CA ILE A 85 -22.57 21.54 15.89
C ILE A 85 -23.21 20.18 16.06
N ASP A 86 -23.31 19.47 14.94
CA ASP A 86 -23.62 18.06 14.90
C ASP A 86 -22.50 17.22 15.54
N SER A 87 -22.72 16.80 16.80
CA SER A 87 -21.83 15.92 17.56
C SER A 87 -21.50 14.62 16.81
N ASP A 88 -22.42 14.14 15.96
CA ASP A 88 -22.27 12.89 15.22
C ASP A 88 -21.21 13.03 14.13
N THR A 89 -21.16 14.17 13.43
CA THR A 89 -20.11 14.48 12.45
C THR A 89 -18.71 14.47 13.08
N LEU A 90 -18.55 14.98 14.30
CA LEU A 90 -17.25 14.99 14.99
C LEU A 90 -16.82 13.57 15.37
N ALA A 91 -17.73 12.78 15.94
CA ALA A 91 -17.48 11.39 16.32
C ALA A 91 -17.13 10.54 15.09
N PHE A 92 -17.83 10.76 13.96
CA PHE A 92 -17.54 10.10 12.70
C PHE A 92 -16.13 10.44 12.20
N ALA A 93 -15.77 11.73 12.13
CA ALA A 93 -14.46 12.17 11.67
C ALA A 93 -13.30 11.61 12.53
N GLU A 94 -13.50 11.53 13.86
CA GLU A 94 -12.53 10.93 14.76
C GLU A 94 -12.38 9.41 14.51
N SER A 95 -13.49 8.70 14.32
CA SER A 95 -13.48 7.27 14.03
C SER A 95 -12.75 6.96 12.74
N GLU A 96 -12.99 7.73 11.68
CA GLU A 96 -12.33 7.57 10.38
C GLU A 96 -10.85 7.93 10.45
N TYR A 97 -10.48 8.98 11.18
CA TYR A 97 -9.06 9.31 11.41
C TYR A 97 -8.29 8.15 12.07
N ARG A 98 -8.88 7.54 13.11
CA ARG A 98 -8.30 6.37 13.80
C ARG A 98 -8.19 5.18 12.86
N ARG A 99 -9.23 4.93 12.07
CA ARG A 99 -9.27 3.86 11.05
C ARG A 99 -8.16 4.03 10.01
N TYR A 100 -8.08 5.19 9.34
CA TYR A 100 -7.04 5.46 8.34
C TYR A 100 -5.64 5.46 8.96
N THR A 101 -5.48 5.85 10.22
CA THR A 101 -4.20 5.72 10.93
C THR A 101 -3.78 4.26 11.09
N ALA A 102 -4.71 3.37 11.45
CA ALA A 102 -4.43 1.93 11.54
C ALA A 102 -4.11 1.33 10.17
N ARG A 103 -4.92 1.64 9.14
CA ARG A 103 -4.66 1.18 7.76
C ARG A 103 -3.31 1.66 7.23
N LEU A 104 -2.95 2.92 7.48
CA LEU A 104 -1.65 3.45 7.10
C LEU A 104 -0.50 2.67 7.75
N ARG A 105 -0.62 2.30 9.03
CA ARG A 105 0.42 1.51 9.73
C ARG A 105 0.64 0.15 9.09
N VAL A 106 -0.43 -0.53 8.63
CA VAL A 106 -0.31 -1.80 7.91
C VAL A 106 0.48 -1.61 6.61
N LEU A 107 0.12 -0.61 5.81
CA LEU A 107 0.80 -0.33 4.54
C LEU A 107 2.27 0.07 4.74
N GLU A 108 2.54 0.93 5.73
CA GLU A 108 3.90 1.35 6.08
C GLU A 108 4.75 0.18 6.59
N GLY A 109 4.16 -0.76 7.34
CA GLY A 109 4.82 -2.00 7.76
C GLY A 109 5.28 -2.83 6.58
N ILE A 110 4.39 -3.07 5.60
CA ILE A 110 4.73 -3.82 4.37
C ILE A 110 5.85 -3.11 3.59
N LEU A 111 5.85 -1.77 3.53
CA LEU A 111 6.92 -1.02 2.88
C LEU A 111 8.26 -1.17 3.61
N ILE A 112 8.25 -1.14 4.95
CA ILE A 112 9.46 -1.36 5.76
C ILE A 112 10.00 -2.76 5.52
N ASP A 113 9.15 -3.79 5.50
CA ASP A 113 9.57 -5.18 5.26
C ASP A 113 10.23 -5.36 3.88
N ARG A 114 9.79 -4.58 2.88
CA ARG A 114 10.28 -4.70 1.50
C ARG A 114 11.45 -3.80 1.15
N MET A 115 11.47 -2.58 1.68
CA MET A 115 12.43 -1.54 1.29
C MET A 115 13.41 -1.20 2.41
N GLY A 116 13.16 -1.66 3.64
CA GLY A 116 13.91 -1.29 4.84
C GLY A 116 13.55 0.08 5.42
N TYR A 117 12.66 0.83 4.78
CA TYR A 117 12.22 2.14 5.26
C TYR A 117 10.83 2.51 4.72
N LYS A 118 10.18 3.48 5.37
CA LYS A 118 8.97 4.13 4.85
C LYS A 118 9.29 5.54 4.33
N PRO A 119 8.96 5.89 3.07
CA PRO A 119 9.22 7.23 2.57
C PRO A 119 8.46 8.31 3.35
N LYS A 120 9.17 9.33 3.82
CA LYS A 120 8.58 10.49 4.50
C LYS A 120 7.63 11.26 3.58
N ARG A 121 8.02 11.40 2.31
CA ARG A 121 7.22 12.05 1.26
C ARG A 121 7.09 11.10 0.06
N ILE A 122 5.89 11.02 -0.48
CA ILE A 122 5.58 10.31 -1.73
C ILE A 122 4.96 11.33 -2.66
N ASP A 123 5.78 11.92 -3.54
CA ASP A 123 5.35 12.94 -4.49
C ASP A 123 5.31 12.39 -5.92
N ASP A 124 4.75 13.18 -6.84
CA ASP A 124 4.65 12.80 -8.26
C ASP A 124 6.02 12.56 -8.89
N LYS A 125 7.06 13.27 -8.44
CA LYS A 125 8.43 13.09 -8.94
C LYS A 125 8.93 11.67 -8.61
N LEU A 126 8.78 11.24 -7.36
CA LEU A 126 9.12 9.89 -6.93
C LEU A 126 8.33 8.84 -7.72
N LEU A 127 7.00 8.97 -7.75
CA LEU A 127 6.12 8.01 -8.41
C LEU A 127 6.39 7.94 -9.92
N LYS A 128 6.57 9.07 -10.60
CA LYS A 128 6.92 9.09 -12.03
C LYS A 128 8.26 8.41 -12.29
N SER A 129 9.27 8.68 -11.45
CA SER A 129 10.59 8.06 -11.60
C SER A 129 10.55 6.55 -11.42
N LEU A 130 9.75 6.05 -10.49
CA LEU A 130 9.55 4.62 -10.25
C LEU A 130 8.75 3.97 -11.37
N LYS A 131 7.67 4.61 -11.84
CA LYS A 131 6.85 4.12 -12.94
C LYS A 131 7.68 3.88 -14.20
N LEU A 132 8.52 4.84 -14.58
CA LEU A 132 9.43 4.69 -15.73
C LEU A 132 10.40 3.51 -15.57
N LYS A 133 10.90 3.25 -14.36
CA LYS A 133 11.77 2.10 -14.10
C LYS A 133 11.01 0.78 -14.23
N VAL A 134 9.77 0.73 -13.71
CA VAL A 134 8.90 -0.45 -13.80
C VAL A 134 8.55 -0.75 -15.26
N GLU A 135 8.15 0.27 -16.03
CA GLU A 135 7.81 0.13 -17.45
C GLU A 135 9.02 -0.31 -18.29
N ARG A 136 10.19 0.30 -18.07
CA ARG A 136 11.43 -0.10 -18.74
C ARG A 136 11.80 -1.55 -18.44
N TRP A 137 11.62 -2.00 -17.20
CA TRP A 137 11.92 -3.38 -16.82
C TRP A 137 10.95 -4.36 -17.48
N LYS A 138 9.65 -4.04 -17.55
CA LYS A 138 8.66 -4.85 -18.28
C LYS A 138 9.03 -5.00 -19.76
N GLY A 139 9.42 -3.92 -20.42
CA GLY A 139 9.81 -3.94 -21.83
C GLY A 139 11.11 -4.73 -22.13
N ASN A 140 11.94 -4.96 -21.12
CA ASN A 140 13.17 -5.76 -21.25
C ASN A 140 12.96 -7.26 -20.94
N GLY A 141 11.79 -7.65 -20.41
CA GLY A 141 11.48 -9.04 -20.03
C GLY A 141 10.68 -9.82 -21.07
N GLU A 142 10.33 -9.19 -22.21
CA GLU A 142 9.63 -9.79 -23.36
C GLU A 142 10.58 -10.13 -24.53
N GLN A 143 11.91 -10.13 -24.30
CA GLN A 143 12.96 -10.60 -25.23
C GLN A 143 13.64 -11.83 -24.67
#